data_AF-A0A7V9AM92-F1
#
_entry.id   AF-A0A7V9AM92-F1
#
_cell.length_a   1.000
_cell.length_b   1.000
_cell.length_c   1.000
_cell.angle_alpha   90.00
_cell.angle_beta   90.00
_cell.angle_gamma   90.00
#
_symmetry.space_group_name_H-M   'P 1'
#
loop_
_entity.id
_entity.type
_entity.pdbx_description
1 polymer ?
#
loop_
_entity_poly.entity_id
_entity_poly.type
_entity_poly.pdbx_seq_one_letter_code
_entity_poly.pdbx_strand_id
1 'polypeptide(L)'
;RAKRAYELVLTQTPGDKVTALTFLRLGFCYYHLKNYNKSLENYNKSLALNPPPGQRSVLMSRMARVHSLTNDHTNAFIMIDSLIKKGFILLNDLDTAADYENIRKDKLFRDYYKKAYATMFTCSTNPKNREFDFWIGEWDVYQTGSASPVIGRSVIQNASGECMILENWTSLFITDVGKSMNFYDSRSGKWEQVWMRSDGHVQHFINGEYRDSAMRFTFEPNLPDGKKGMGRFIFFNEGNNKVRQFQEQSADDGKTWQTVYDFTYVRRISKN
;
A
#
# COMPACT_ATOMS: atom_id res chain seq x y z
N ARG A 1 -5.21 -29.28 -29.16
CA ARG A 1 -6.61 -29.34 -29.65
C ARG A 1 -7.18 -27.94 -29.87
N ALA A 2 -7.14 -27.03 -28.87
CA ALA A 2 -7.62 -25.64 -29.01
C ALA A 2 -7.00 -24.86 -30.19
N LYS A 3 -5.68 -24.93 -30.42
CA LYS A 3 -5.02 -24.28 -31.58
C LYS A 3 -5.70 -24.62 -32.91
N ARG A 4 -5.90 -25.93 -33.18
CA ARG A 4 -6.51 -26.42 -34.43
C ARG A 4 -7.94 -25.92 -34.60
N ALA A 5 -8.69 -25.81 -33.51
CA ALA A 5 -10.05 -25.25 -33.55
C ALA A 5 -10.04 -23.78 -33.97
N TYR A 6 -9.14 -22.96 -33.42
CA TYR A 6 -9.04 -21.55 -33.82
C TYR A 6 -8.49 -21.37 -35.24
N GLU A 7 -7.54 -22.21 -35.68
CA GLU A 7 -7.07 -22.23 -37.07
C GLU A 7 -8.22 -22.56 -38.03
N LEU A 8 -9.08 -23.52 -37.68
CA LEU A 8 -10.26 -23.89 -38.47
C LEU A 8 -11.31 -22.77 -38.51
N VAL A 9 -11.53 -22.07 -37.38
CA VAL A 9 -12.39 -20.88 -37.35
C VAL A 9 -11.86 -19.81 -38.32
N LEU A 10 -10.55 -19.58 -38.39
CA LEU A 10 -9.96 -18.59 -39.30
C LEU A 10 -10.08 -18.97 -40.78
N THR A 11 -10.12 -20.26 -41.13
CA THR A 11 -10.26 -20.70 -42.52
C THR A 11 -11.71 -20.81 -42.98
N GLN A 12 -12.64 -21.07 -42.06
CA GLN A 12 -14.06 -21.27 -42.37
C GLN A 12 -14.91 -20.01 -42.19
N THR A 13 -14.41 -18.99 -41.49
CA THR A 13 -15.14 -17.75 -41.24
C THR A 13 -14.72 -16.69 -42.26
N PRO A 14 -15.66 -16.04 -42.96
CA PRO A 14 -15.37 -14.86 -43.77
C PRO A 14 -14.59 -13.81 -42.98
N GLY A 15 -13.61 -13.16 -43.61
CA GLY A 15 -12.62 -12.31 -42.91
C GLY A 15 -13.25 -11.15 -42.11
N ASP A 16 -14.36 -10.60 -42.59
CA ASP A 16 -15.17 -9.57 -41.94
C ASP A 16 -15.85 -10.04 -40.64
N LYS A 17 -16.02 -11.35 -40.47
CA LYS A 17 -16.61 -11.98 -39.26
C LYS A 17 -15.55 -12.48 -38.27
N VAL A 18 -14.26 -12.40 -38.61
CA VAL A 18 -13.18 -12.79 -37.68
C VAL A 18 -13.00 -11.70 -36.62
N THR A 19 -13.23 -12.06 -35.37
CA THR A 19 -13.12 -11.12 -34.24
C THR A 19 -11.69 -10.99 -33.72
N ALA A 20 -11.39 -9.86 -33.08
CA ALA A 20 -10.15 -9.67 -32.32
C ALA A 20 -9.92 -10.79 -31.28
N LEU A 21 -11.00 -11.34 -30.71
CA LEU A 21 -10.95 -12.40 -29.71
C LEU A 21 -10.43 -13.72 -30.29
N THR A 22 -10.75 -14.04 -31.54
CA THR A 22 -10.24 -15.22 -32.24
C THR A 22 -8.72 -15.18 -32.32
N PHE A 23 -8.16 -14.06 -32.79
CA PHE A 23 -6.71 -13.86 -32.87
C PHE A 23 -6.04 -13.86 -31.49
N LEU A 24 -6.65 -13.21 -30.49
CA LEU A 24 -6.13 -13.23 -29.12
C LEU A 24 -6.03 -14.66 -28.57
N ARG A 25 -7.08 -15.48 -28.77
CA ARG A 25 -7.10 -16.86 -28.29
C ARG A 25 -6.12 -17.77 -29.05
N LEU A 26 -5.95 -17.55 -30.35
CA LEU A 26 -4.97 -18.27 -31.15
C LEU A 26 -3.53 -17.90 -30.75
N GLY A 27 -3.24 -16.62 -30.57
CA GLY A 27 -1.94 -16.15 -30.06
C GLY A 27 -1.63 -16.79 -28.70
N PHE A 28 -2.61 -16.88 -27.80
CA PHE A 28 -2.46 -17.57 -26.52
C PHE A 28 -2.20 -19.07 -26.65
N CYS A 29 -2.75 -19.75 -27.66
CA CYS A 29 -2.37 -21.13 -27.93
C CYS A 29 -0.90 -21.23 -28.36
N TYR A 30 -0.43 -20.33 -29.24
CA TYR A 30 0.96 -20.31 -29.69
C TYR A 30 1.95 -19.97 -28.57
N TYR A 31 1.57 -19.05 -27.68
CA TYR A 31 2.29 -18.75 -26.45
C TYR A 31 2.60 -20.00 -25.62
N HIS A 32 1.58 -20.81 -25.30
CA HIS A 32 1.77 -22.04 -24.52
C HIS A 32 2.54 -23.14 -25.27
N LEU A 33 2.55 -23.08 -26.60
CA LEU A 33 3.39 -23.93 -27.44
C LEU A 33 4.83 -23.38 -27.60
N LYS A 34 5.18 -22.31 -26.87
CA LYS A 34 6.47 -21.61 -26.94
C LYS A 34 6.82 -21.08 -28.33
N ASN A 35 5.83 -20.92 -29.20
CA ASN A 35 6.01 -20.29 -30.51
C ASN A 35 5.70 -18.79 -30.39
N TYR A 36 6.66 -18.06 -29.81
CA TYR A 36 6.51 -16.65 -29.47
C TYR A 36 6.32 -15.74 -30.68
N ASN A 37 6.97 -16.05 -31.82
CA ASN A 37 6.80 -15.29 -33.06
C ASN A 37 5.35 -15.35 -33.56
N LYS A 38 4.77 -16.57 -33.67
CA LYS A 38 3.36 -16.71 -34.07
C LYS A 38 2.41 -16.15 -33.02
N SER A 39 2.77 -16.20 -31.74
CA SER A 39 2.01 -15.58 -30.66
C SER A 39 1.87 -14.07 -30.90
N LEU A 40 3.00 -13.37 -31.07
CA LEU A 40 3.01 -11.92 -31.34
C LEU A 40 2.33 -11.56 -32.65
N GLU A 41 2.51 -12.34 -33.72
CA GLU A 41 1.82 -12.12 -34.99
C GLU A 41 0.30 -12.10 -34.82
N ASN A 42 -0.24 -13.10 -34.11
CA ASN A 42 -1.68 -13.16 -33.84
C ASN A 42 -2.13 -12.07 -32.87
N TYR A 43 -1.31 -11.71 -31.88
CA TYR A 43 -1.63 -10.58 -31.01
C TYR A 43 -1.68 -9.25 -31.77
N ASN A 44 -0.76 -9.00 -32.69
CA ASN A 44 -0.78 -7.80 -33.53
C ASN A 44 -2.02 -7.76 -34.44
N LYS A 45 -2.42 -8.89 -35.04
CA LYS A 45 -3.68 -9.00 -35.79
C LYS A 45 -4.89 -8.70 -34.91
N SER A 46 -4.91 -9.19 -33.67
CA SER A 46 -5.95 -8.88 -32.69
C SER A 46 -6.01 -7.38 -32.39
N LEU A 47 -4.85 -6.73 -32.18
CA LEU A 47 -4.76 -5.30 -31.87
C LEU A 47 -5.24 -4.42 -33.03
N ALA A 48 -4.93 -4.81 -34.27
CA ALA A 48 -5.34 -4.10 -35.49
C ALA A 48 -6.86 -4.04 -35.67
N LEU A 49 -7.60 -4.99 -35.09
CA LEU A 49 -9.07 -5.00 -35.09
C LEU A 49 -9.68 -4.11 -33.99
N ASN A 50 -8.89 -3.25 -33.37
CA ASN A 50 -9.31 -2.27 -32.37
C ASN A 50 -10.21 -2.86 -31.25
N PRO A 51 -9.72 -3.85 -30.49
CA PRO A 51 -10.53 -4.52 -29.47
C PRO A 51 -10.94 -3.55 -28.36
N PRO A 52 -12.07 -3.82 -27.67
CA PRO A 52 -12.51 -3.03 -26.51
C PRO A 52 -11.41 -2.89 -25.44
N PRO A 53 -11.45 -1.83 -24.61
CA PRO A 53 -10.38 -1.51 -23.67
C PRO A 53 -9.91 -2.70 -22.80
N GLY A 54 -10.84 -3.45 -22.21
CA GLY A 54 -10.51 -4.62 -21.39
C GLY A 54 -9.77 -5.71 -22.16
N GLN A 55 -10.21 -6.00 -23.39
CA GLN A 55 -9.53 -6.97 -24.26
C GLN A 55 -8.16 -6.48 -24.71
N ARG A 56 -8.03 -5.18 -25.01
CA ARG A 56 -6.74 -4.55 -25.35
C ARG A 56 -5.74 -4.67 -24.19
N SER A 57 -6.18 -4.48 -22.95
CA SER A 57 -5.31 -4.65 -21.77
C SER A 57 -4.87 -6.11 -21.58
N VAL A 58 -5.78 -7.07 -21.75
CA VAL A 58 -5.43 -8.51 -21.73
C VAL A 58 -4.38 -8.82 -22.81
N LEU A 59 -4.55 -8.25 -24.00
CA LEU A 59 -3.62 -8.42 -25.11
C LEU A 59 -2.23 -7.86 -24.80
N MET A 60 -2.16 -6.61 -24.32
CA MET A 60 -0.91 -5.95 -23.93
C MET A 60 -0.19 -6.72 -22.82
N SER A 61 -0.92 -7.23 -21.82
CA SER A 61 -0.36 -8.07 -20.75
C SER A 61 0.28 -9.35 -21.30
N ARG A 62 -0.39 -10.01 -22.25
CA ARG A 62 0.15 -11.22 -22.91
C ARG A 62 1.35 -10.91 -23.80
N MET A 63 1.31 -9.80 -24.54
CA MET A 63 2.45 -9.35 -25.34
C MET A 63 3.66 -9.02 -24.47
N ALA A 64 3.47 -8.34 -23.33
CA ALA A 64 4.54 -8.02 -22.38
C ALA A 64 5.27 -9.29 -21.91
N ARG A 65 4.52 -10.35 -21.56
CA ARG A 65 5.08 -11.65 -21.17
C ARG A 65 5.89 -12.28 -22.32
N VAL A 66 5.37 -12.25 -23.55
CA VAL A 66 6.11 -12.78 -24.71
C VAL A 66 7.40 -12.01 -24.92
N HIS A 67 7.36 -10.67 -24.91
CA HIS A 67 8.55 -9.84 -25.08
C HIS A 67 9.59 -10.10 -23.98
N SER A 68 9.17 -10.28 -22.73
CA SER A 68 10.05 -10.67 -21.63
C SER A 68 10.70 -12.03 -21.85
N LEU A 69 9.92 -13.05 -22.26
CA LEU A 69 10.42 -14.39 -22.57
C LEU A 69 11.40 -14.41 -23.75
N THR A 70 11.28 -13.47 -24.69
CA THR A 70 12.19 -13.32 -25.84
C THR A 70 13.32 -12.32 -25.60
N ASN A 71 13.55 -11.87 -24.36
CA ASN A 71 14.57 -10.86 -23.97
C ASN A 71 14.42 -9.50 -24.67
N ASP A 72 13.23 -9.17 -25.16
CA ASP A 72 12.89 -7.86 -25.71
C ASP A 72 12.37 -6.96 -24.59
N HIS A 73 13.28 -6.56 -23.70
CA HIS A 73 12.94 -5.81 -22.49
C HIS A 73 12.29 -4.46 -22.82
N THR A 74 12.74 -3.79 -23.89
CA THR A 74 12.20 -2.51 -24.35
C THR A 74 10.69 -2.60 -24.61
N ASN A 75 10.26 -3.54 -25.45
CA ASN A 75 8.83 -3.69 -25.73
C ASN A 75 8.06 -4.24 -24.54
N ALA A 76 8.66 -5.13 -23.73
CA ALA A 76 8.03 -5.58 -22.49
C ALA A 76 7.69 -4.40 -21.57
N PHE A 77 8.65 -3.49 -21.34
CA PHE A 77 8.43 -2.30 -20.52
C PHE A 77 7.46 -1.30 -21.13
N ILE A 78 7.45 -1.11 -22.47
CA ILE A 78 6.44 -0.28 -23.15
C ILE A 78 5.03 -0.81 -22.87
N MET A 79 4.83 -2.12 -22.98
CA MET A 79 3.53 -2.73 -22.72
C MET A 79 3.15 -2.63 -21.23
N ILE A 80 4.10 -2.84 -20.32
CA ILE A 80 3.90 -2.68 -18.87
C ILE A 80 3.54 -1.22 -18.53
N ASP A 81 4.23 -0.23 -19.08
CA ASP A 81 3.93 1.19 -18.86
C ASP A 81 2.51 1.56 -19.30
N SER A 82 2.10 1.05 -20.46
CA SER A 82 0.74 1.23 -20.97
C SER A 82 -0.32 0.61 -20.04
N LEU A 83 -0.02 -0.54 -19.43
CA LEU A 83 -0.90 -1.18 -18.46
C LEU A 83 -0.96 -0.41 -17.13
N ILE A 84 0.18 0.08 -16.65
CA ILE A 84 0.28 0.92 -15.45
C ILE A 84 -0.60 2.15 -15.62
N LYS A 85 -0.42 2.92 -16.70
CA LYS A 85 -1.18 4.16 -16.97
C LYS A 85 -2.69 3.98 -17.03
N LYS A 86 -3.16 2.75 -17.30
CA LYS A 86 -4.57 2.41 -17.40
C LYS A 86 -5.11 1.65 -16.18
N GLY A 87 -4.28 1.41 -15.15
CA GLY A 87 -4.68 0.68 -13.95
C GLY A 87 -4.95 -0.82 -14.18
N PHE A 88 -4.39 -1.42 -15.25
CA PHE A 88 -4.59 -2.85 -15.58
C PHE A 88 -3.40 -3.74 -15.23
N ILE A 89 -2.35 -3.18 -14.60
CA ILE A 89 -1.20 -3.97 -14.17
C ILE A 89 -1.52 -4.74 -12.88
N LEU A 90 -1.08 -5.99 -12.81
CA LEU A 90 -1.14 -6.78 -11.58
C LEU A 90 0.26 -6.85 -10.98
N LEU A 91 0.48 -6.20 -9.83
CA LEU A 91 1.80 -6.21 -9.16
C LEU A 91 2.27 -7.63 -8.86
N ASN A 92 1.36 -8.48 -8.39
CA ASN A 92 1.66 -9.90 -8.14
C ASN A 92 2.18 -10.63 -9.39
N ASP A 93 1.72 -10.28 -10.59
CA ASP A 93 2.25 -10.87 -11.82
C ASP A 93 3.70 -10.43 -12.04
N LEU A 94 4.02 -9.14 -11.85
CA LEU A 94 5.40 -8.63 -11.98
C LEU A 94 6.34 -9.33 -10.99
N ASP A 95 5.84 -9.66 -9.79
CA ASP A 95 6.62 -10.34 -8.75
C ASP A 95 6.80 -11.84 -9.02
N THR A 96 5.74 -12.54 -9.42
CA THR A 96 5.69 -14.01 -9.36
C THR A 96 5.67 -14.71 -10.72
N ALA A 97 5.22 -14.04 -11.79
CA ALA A 97 5.11 -14.70 -13.09
C ALA A 97 6.51 -15.11 -13.59
N ALA A 98 6.67 -16.39 -13.93
CA ALA A 98 7.92 -16.94 -14.48
C ALA A 98 8.33 -16.21 -15.77
N ASP A 99 7.34 -15.76 -16.55
CA ASP A 99 7.55 -15.04 -17.81
C ASP A 99 8.35 -13.74 -17.63
N TYR A 100 8.32 -13.15 -16.43
CA TYR A 100 9.00 -11.91 -16.07
C TYR A 100 10.35 -12.10 -15.37
N GLU A 101 10.88 -13.34 -15.28
CA GLU A 101 12.15 -13.60 -14.61
C GLU A 101 13.32 -12.80 -15.21
N ASN A 102 13.36 -12.67 -16.53
CA ASN A 102 14.43 -11.94 -17.23
C ASN A 102 14.32 -10.43 -16.98
N ILE A 103 13.13 -9.85 -17.10
CA ILE A 103 12.96 -8.42 -16.87
C ILE A 103 13.17 -8.03 -15.40
N ARG A 104 12.90 -8.92 -14.42
CA ARG A 104 13.19 -8.65 -13.00
C ARG A 104 14.67 -8.38 -12.73
N LYS A 105 15.56 -8.91 -13.57
CA LYS A 105 17.02 -8.71 -13.49
C LYS A 105 17.47 -7.43 -14.23
N ASP A 106 16.59 -6.80 -15.01
CA ASP A 106 16.88 -5.57 -15.72
C ASP A 106 16.95 -4.37 -14.77
N LYS A 107 17.92 -3.47 -15.00
CA LYS A 107 18.13 -2.27 -14.18
C LYS A 107 16.92 -1.34 -14.14
N LEU A 108 16.09 -1.32 -15.19
CA LEU A 108 14.89 -0.48 -15.29
C LEU A 108 13.69 -1.04 -14.54
N PHE A 109 13.70 -2.33 -14.20
CA PHE A 109 12.57 -2.99 -13.55
C PHE A 109 12.13 -2.27 -12.29
N ARG A 110 13.09 -1.86 -11.45
CA ARG A 110 12.81 -1.15 -10.21
C ARG A 110 12.01 0.13 -10.43
N ASP A 111 12.27 0.86 -11.51
CA ASP A 111 11.61 2.13 -11.78
C ASP A 111 10.17 1.90 -12.28
N TYR A 112 9.96 0.90 -13.13
CA TYR A 112 8.62 0.49 -13.56
C TYR A 112 7.80 -0.12 -12.42
N TYR A 113 8.44 -0.90 -11.55
CA TYR A 113 7.80 -1.45 -10.37
C TYR A 113 7.33 -0.35 -9.42
N LYS A 114 8.17 0.66 -9.15
CA LYS A 114 7.79 1.84 -8.36
C LYS A 114 6.59 2.58 -8.96
N LYS A 115 6.56 2.76 -10.29
CA LYS A 115 5.41 3.38 -10.99
C LYS A 115 4.14 2.54 -10.83
N ALA A 116 4.25 1.23 -11.00
CA ALA A 116 3.12 0.31 -10.83
C ALA A 116 2.60 0.36 -9.38
N TYR A 117 3.51 0.31 -8.40
CA TYR A 117 3.21 0.38 -6.98
C TYR A 117 2.45 1.68 -6.64
N ALA A 118 3.01 2.83 -7.03
CA ALA A 118 2.39 4.15 -6.80
C ALA A 118 0.99 4.28 -7.43
N THR A 119 0.76 3.61 -8.56
CA THR A 119 -0.55 3.64 -9.25
C THR A 119 -1.58 2.78 -8.51
N MET A 120 -1.19 1.61 -8.01
CA MET A 120 -2.08 0.68 -7.33
C MET A 120 -2.33 1.08 -5.86
N PHE A 121 -1.32 1.66 -5.21
CA PHE A 121 -1.35 2.07 -3.82
C PHE A 121 -1.25 3.60 -3.74
N THR A 122 -2.34 4.29 -4.06
CA THR A 122 -2.36 5.75 -4.19
C THR A 122 -1.97 6.48 -2.89
N CYS A 123 -2.28 5.89 -1.73
CA CYS A 123 -1.88 6.42 -0.43
C CYS A 123 -0.35 6.54 -0.28
N SER A 124 0.42 5.69 -0.96
CA SER A 124 1.89 5.76 -0.95
C SER A 124 2.44 7.09 -1.47
N THR A 125 1.70 7.75 -2.37
CA THR A 125 2.11 8.99 -3.03
C THR A 125 1.26 10.20 -2.66
N ASN A 126 0.15 10.01 -1.92
CA ASN A 126 -0.64 11.12 -1.40
C ASN A 126 0.05 11.73 -0.17
N PRO A 127 0.53 12.99 -0.22
CA PRO A 127 1.23 13.61 0.91
C PRO A 127 0.41 13.59 2.21
N LYS A 128 -0.92 13.70 2.12
CA LYS A 128 -1.81 13.64 3.30
C LYS A 128 -1.77 12.30 4.02
N ASN A 129 -1.70 11.20 3.29
CA ASN A 129 -1.57 9.86 3.88
C ASN A 129 -0.18 9.63 4.48
N ARG A 130 0.82 10.46 4.15
CA ARG A 130 2.21 10.30 4.61
C ARG A 130 2.61 11.26 5.73
N GLU A 131 1.71 12.14 6.18
CA GLU A 131 1.99 13.13 7.23
C GLU A 131 2.44 12.49 8.55
N PHE A 132 2.01 11.26 8.84
CA PHE A 132 2.34 10.55 10.09
C PHE A 132 3.52 9.55 9.96
N ASP A 133 4.20 9.52 8.80
CA ASP A 133 5.30 8.59 8.53
C ASP A 133 6.49 8.71 9.48
N PHE A 134 6.67 9.88 10.10
CA PHE A 134 7.78 10.12 11.05
C PHE A 134 7.74 9.17 12.26
N TRP A 135 6.58 8.57 12.55
CA TRP A 135 6.41 7.60 13.64
C TRP A 135 6.66 6.15 13.21
N ILE A 136 6.80 5.87 11.91
CA ILE A 136 7.10 4.52 11.41
C ILE A 136 8.49 4.07 11.87
N GLY A 137 8.55 2.86 12.43
CA GLY A 137 9.78 2.28 12.94
C GLY A 137 9.58 1.37 14.15
N GLU A 138 10.70 0.91 14.68
CA GLU A 138 10.77 0.18 15.94
C GLU A 138 11.33 1.07 17.03
N TRP A 139 10.68 1.07 18.20
CA TRP A 139 10.91 2.06 19.24
C TRP A 139 11.04 1.41 20.60
N ASP A 140 12.05 1.86 21.36
CA ASP A 140 12.08 1.74 22.81
C ASP A 140 11.45 3.00 23.41
N VAL A 141 10.51 2.82 24.33
CA VAL A 141 9.69 3.91 24.85
C VAL A 141 10.01 4.14 26.30
N TYR A 142 10.17 5.41 26.66
CA TYR A 142 10.57 5.89 27.97
C TYR A 142 9.52 6.88 28.50
N GLN A 143 9.44 7.01 29.82
CA GLN A 143 8.81 8.18 30.41
C GLN A 143 9.60 9.43 29.99
N THR A 144 8.93 10.44 29.43
CA THR A 144 9.60 11.68 29.01
C THR A 144 10.35 12.31 30.17
N GLY A 145 11.60 12.72 29.93
CA GLY A 145 12.50 13.24 30.96
C GLY A 145 13.32 12.17 31.69
N SER A 146 13.05 10.89 31.45
CA SER A 146 13.87 9.77 31.96
C SER A 146 14.62 9.06 30.83
N ALA A 147 15.85 8.62 31.13
CA ALA A 147 16.66 7.79 30.23
C ALA A 147 16.56 6.28 30.52
N SER A 148 15.92 5.89 31.64
CA SER A 148 15.79 4.50 32.08
C SER A 148 14.72 4.40 33.17
N PRO A 149 13.99 3.27 33.29
CA PRO A 149 14.01 2.12 32.38
C PRO A 149 13.19 2.35 31.10
N VAL A 150 13.36 1.46 30.12
CA VAL A 150 12.43 1.33 28.98
C VAL A 150 11.10 0.83 29.53
N ILE A 151 10.01 1.57 29.31
CA ILE A 151 8.66 1.25 29.82
C ILE A 151 7.84 0.40 28.85
N GLY A 152 8.18 0.44 27.57
CA GLY A 152 7.48 -0.29 26.55
C GLY A 152 8.23 -0.36 25.23
N ARG A 153 7.71 -1.18 24.34
CA ARG A 153 8.21 -1.36 22.99
C ARG A 153 7.06 -1.13 22.03
N SER A 154 7.33 -0.40 20.95
CA SER A 154 6.34 -0.16 19.90
C SER A 154 6.93 -0.43 18.52
N VAL A 155 6.17 -1.14 17.68
CA VAL A 155 6.50 -1.37 16.26
C VAL A 155 5.39 -0.77 15.41
N ILE A 156 5.74 0.26 14.65
CA ILE A 156 4.84 0.98 13.74
C ILE A 156 5.25 0.67 12.31
N GLN A 157 4.30 0.18 11.51
CA GLN A 157 4.52 -0.23 10.13
C GLN A 157 3.41 0.26 9.20
N ASN A 158 3.74 0.44 7.93
CA ASN A 158 2.73 0.61 6.88
C ASN A 158 1.85 -0.63 6.79
N ALA A 159 0.56 -0.40 6.59
CA ALA A 159 -0.45 -1.43 6.42
C ALA A 159 -1.48 -1.00 5.36
N SER A 160 -2.25 -1.98 4.86
CA SER A 160 -3.34 -1.73 3.88
C SER A 160 -2.90 -0.91 2.66
N GLY A 161 -1.73 -1.22 2.09
CA GLY A 161 -1.21 -0.48 0.93
C GLY A 161 -0.80 0.97 1.25
N GLU A 162 -0.27 1.20 2.46
CA GLU A 162 0.17 2.51 2.96
C GLU A 162 -0.96 3.53 3.17
N CYS A 163 -2.23 3.07 3.19
CA CYS A 163 -3.36 3.89 3.60
C CYS A 163 -3.54 3.95 5.13
N MET A 164 -2.81 3.12 5.87
CA MET A 164 -2.85 3.02 7.32
C MET A 164 -1.44 2.76 7.86
N ILE A 165 -1.14 3.27 9.04
CA ILE A 165 -0.03 2.78 9.86
C ILE A 165 -0.59 1.99 11.05
N LEU A 166 -0.01 0.82 11.29
CA LEU A 166 -0.37 -0.09 12.36
C LEU A 166 0.70 -0.09 13.44
N GLU A 167 0.31 0.25 14.66
CA GLU A 167 1.14 0.10 15.85
C GLU A 167 0.93 -1.28 16.49
N ASN A 168 2.01 -1.85 17.00
CA ASN A 168 2.02 -2.99 17.90
C ASN A 168 2.80 -2.60 19.16
N TRP A 169 2.06 -2.35 20.24
CA TRP A 169 2.60 -1.95 21.54
C TRP A 169 2.74 -3.14 22.49
N THR A 170 3.77 -3.10 23.31
CA THR A 170 3.99 -4.05 24.41
C THR A 170 4.57 -3.31 25.61
N SER A 171 3.86 -3.36 26.74
CA SER A 171 4.40 -2.89 28.02
C SER A 171 5.48 -3.82 28.55
N LEU A 172 6.50 -3.26 29.21
CA LEU A 172 7.55 -4.04 29.88
C LEU A 172 7.37 -4.13 31.40
N PHE A 173 6.40 -3.42 31.96
CA PHE A 173 6.16 -3.36 33.41
C PHE A 173 4.90 -4.10 33.86
N ILE A 174 3.91 -4.19 32.97
CA ILE A 174 2.65 -4.86 33.23
C ILE A 174 2.30 -5.75 32.03
N THR A 175 1.45 -6.74 32.26
CA THR A 175 0.88 -7.55 31.17
C THR A 175 -0.18 -6.73 30.43
N ASP A 176 0.28 -5.83 29.56
CA ASP A 176 -0.57 -5.06 28.66
C ASP A 176 0.07 -4.96 27.27
N VAL A 177 -0.71 -5.33 26.26
CA VAL A 177 -0.38 -5.18 24.85
C VAL A 177 -1.51 -4.46 24.14
N GLY A 178 -1.19 -3.77 23.07
CA GLY A 178 -2.19 -3.02 22.32
C GLY A 178 -1.82 -2.84 20.86
N LYS A 179 -2.81 -2.43 20.06
CA LYS A 179 -2.62 -2.06 18.66
C LYS A 179 -3.37 -0.77 18.38
N SER A 180 -2.75 0.14 17.64
CA SER A 180 -3.44 1.29 17.03
C SER A 180 -3.48 1.18 15.52
N MET A 181 -4.64 1.42 14.94
CA MET A 181 -4.82 1.64 13.51
C MET A 181 -4.94 3.14 13.29
N ASN A 182 -4.07 3.72 12.48
CA ASN A 182 -4.02 5.16 12.23
C ASN A 182 -4.12 5.41 10.73
N PHE A 183 -5.06 6.23 10.29
CA PHE A 183 -5.34 6.43 8.87
C PHE A 183 -5.89 7.83 8.60
N TYR A 184 -5.70 8.32 7.38
CA TYR A 184 -6.29 9.56 6.90
C TYR A 184 -7.62 9.25 6.19
N ASP A 185 -8.75 9.73 6.73
CA ASP A 185 -10.04 9.65 6.03
C ASP A 185 -10.17 10.82 5.06
N SER A 186 -10.13 10.51 3.76
CA SER A 186 -10.25 11.50 2.69
C SER A 186 -11.61 12.20 2.64
N ARG A 187 -12.66 11.65 3.25
CA ARG A 187 -14.00 12.25 3.30
C ARG A 187 -14.07 13.36 4.35
N SER A 188 -13.49 13.14 5.53
CA SER A 188 -13.42 14.15 6.59
C SER A 188 -12.23 15.09 6.43
N GLY A 189 -11.20 14.65 5.69
CA GLY A 189 -9.93 15.38 5.54
C GLY A 189 -9.10 15.38 6.83
N LYS A 190 -9.30 14.37 7.70
CA LYS A 190 -8.67 14.25 9.01
C LYS A 190 -7.99 12.91 9.18
N TRP A 191 -6.97 12.90 10.01
CA TRP A 191 -6.43 11.66 10.57
C TRP A 191 -7.34 11.14 11.68
N GLU A 192 -7.45 9.82 11.76
CA GLU A 192 -8.14 9.11 12.83
C GLU A 192 -7.25 7.99 13.34
N GLN A 193 -7.43 7.66 14.62
CA GLN A 193 -6.80 6.52 15.25
C GLN A 193 -7.83 5.74 16.06
N VAL A 194 -7.78 4.42 15.95
CA VAL A 194 -8.49 3.48 16.83
C VAL A 194 -7.47 2.66 17.58
N TRP A 195 -7.46 2.78 18.90
CA TRP A 195 -6.61 2.03 19.81
C TRP A 195 -7.40 0.92 20.51
N MET A 196 -6.81 -0.26 20.56
CA MET A 196 -7.37 -1.44 21.22
C MET A 196 -6.33 -2.01 22.19
N ARG A 197 -6.72 -2.13 23.46
CA ARG A 197 -5.90 -2.76 24.51
C ARG A 197 -6.26 -4.23 24.69
N SER A 198 -5.36 -4.94 25.36
CA SER A 198 -5.53 -6.36 25.68
C SER A 198 -6.65 -6.68 26.67
N ASP A 199 -7.11 -5.68 27.43
CA ASP A 199 -8.28 -5.77 28.33
C ASP A 199 -9.62 -5.50 27.62
N GLY A 200 -9.61 -5.26 26.32
CA GLY A 200 -10.79 -4.94 25.52
C GLY A 200 -11.18 -3.46 25.51
N HIS A 201 -10.43 -2.59 26.19
CA HIS A 201 -10.67 -1.15 26.13
C HIS A 201 -10.37 -0.60 24.74
N VAL A 202 -11.33 0.16 24.19
CA VAL A 202 -11.23 0.84 22.90
C VAL A 202 -11.19 2.35 23.11
N GLN A 203 -10.24 3.03 22.45
CA GLN A 203 -10.23 4.50 22.37
C GLN A 203 -10.20 4.95 20.92
N HIS A 204 -11.08 5.89 20.59
CA HIS A 204 -11.07 6.59 19.31
C HIS A 204 -10.44 7.96 19.48
N PHE A 205 -9.53 8.30 18.58
CA PHE A 205 -8.95 9.64 18.44
C PHE A 205 -9.28 10.16 17.06
N ILE A 206 -9.83 11.37 17.00
CA ILE A 206 -10.42 11.96 15.80
C ILE A 206 -9.92 13.39 15.57
N ASN A 207 -10.28 13.98 14.44
CA ASN A 207 -9.88 15.33 14.05
C ASN A 207 -8.36 15.51 13.99
N GLY A 208 -7.64 14.45 13.62
CA GLY A 208 -6.19 14.44 13.51
C GLY A 208 -5.69 15.41 12.45
N GLU A 209 -4.74 16.27 12.81
CA GLU A 209 -4.08 17.21 11.91
C GLU A 209 -2.57 17.26 12.17
N TYR A 210 -1.79 17.25 11.09
CA TYR A 210 -0.36 17.52 11.17
C TYR A 210 -0.08 19.01 11.03
N ARG A 211 0.44 19.62 12.11
CA ARG A 211 0.87 21.02 12.13
C ARG A 211 1.86 21.26 13.26
N ASP A 212 2.70 22.28 13.11
CA ASP A 212 3.69 22.67 14.11
C ASP A 212 4.62 21.50 14.49
N SER A 213 5.03 20.73 13.47
CA SER A 213 5.81 19.49 13.60
C SER A 213 5.20 18.45 14.54
N ALA A 214 3.86 18.36 14.60
CA ALA A 214 3.17 17.37 15.42
C ALA A 214 1.87 16.89 14.78
N MET A 215 1.57 15.60 14.93
CA MET A 215 0.24 15.05 14.65
C MET A 215 -0.64 15.23 15.89
N ARG A 216 -1.81 15.85 15.73
CA ARG A 216 -2.65 16.28 16.85
C ARG A 216 -4.07 15.77 16.68
N PHE A 217 -4.52 14.94 17.61
CA PHE A 217 -5.88 14.44 17.68
C PHE A 217 -6.64 15.01 18.87
N THR A 218 -7.95 14.91 18.79
CA THR A 218 -8.89 15.12 19.90
C THR A 218 -9.63 13.83 20.20
N PHE A 219 -10.12 13.68 21.43
CA PHE A 219 -10.97 12.55 21.82
C PHE A 219 -11.88 12.92 22.98
N GLU A 220 -12.92 12.13 23.22
CA GLU A 220 -13.74 12.21 24.42
C GLU A 220 -13.29 11.12 25.41
N PRO A 221 -12.67 11.46 26.56
CA PRO A 221 -12.39 10.51 27.62
C PRO A 221 -13.67 10.12 28.37
N ASN A 222 -13.68 8.89 28.89
CA ASN A 222 -14.66 8.47 29.89
C ASN A 222 -14.19 8.95 31.27
N LEU A 223 -14.89 9.93 31.87
CA LEU A 223 -14.57 10.42 33.21
C LEU A 223 -15.29 9.58 34.30
N PRO A 224 -14.73 9.48 35.52
CA PRO A 224 -15.28 8.67 36.61
C PRO A 224 -16.72 9.01 37.02
N ASP A 225 -17.20 10.23 36.74
CA ASP A 225 -18.55 10.70 37.06
C ASP A 225 -19.56 10.49 35.91
N GLY A 226 -19.15 9.79 34.85
CA GLY A 226 -19.98 9.58 33.65
C GLY A 226 -20.10 10.81 32.76
N LYS A 227 -19.44 11.93 33.09
CA LYS A 227 -19.38 13.10 32.20
C LYS A 227 -18.40 12.84 31.07
N LYS A 228 -18.69 13.50 29.94
CA LYS A 228 -17.77 13.60 28.82
C LYS A 228 -16.73 14.68 29.13
N GLY A 229 -15.45 14.32 29.02
CA GLY A 229 -14.37 15.30 29.07
C GLY A 229 -13.91 15.73 27.68
N MET A 230 -12.81 16.49 27.65
CA MET A 230 -12.06 16.77 26.43
C MET A 230 -10.68 16.15 26.53
N GLY A 231 -10.22 15.50 25.46
CA GLY A 231 -8.90 14.89 25.39
C GLY A 231 -8.10 15.45 24.22
N ARG A 232 -6.79 15.62 24.42
CA ARG A 232 -5.83 15.93 23.36
C ARG A 232 -4.76 14.87 23.32
N PHE A 233 -4.42 14.45 22.12
CA PHE A 233 -3.43 13.40 21.91
C PHE A 233 -2.47 13.80 20.80
N ILE A 234 -1.20 13.92 21.12
CA ILE A 234 -0.22 14.62 20.28
C ILE A 234 1.02 13.76 20.12
N PHE A 235 1.49 13.65 18.88
CA PHE A 235 2.78 13.06 18.52
C PHE A 235 3.68 14.13 17.93
N PHE A 236 4.67 14.58 18.70
CA PHE A 236 5.67 15.53 18.26
C PHE A 236 6.75 14.81 17.44
N ASN A 237 6.99 15.30 16.22
CA ASN A 237 8.10 14.90 15.39
C ASN A 237 9.37 15.61 15.88
N GLU A 238 10.15 14.94 16.72
CA GLU A 238 11.40 15.46 17.28
C GLU A 238 12.63 15.04 16.45
N GLY A 239 12.41 14.60 15.20
CA GLY A 239 13.44 14.18 14.26
C GLY A 239 13.45 12.67 13.99
N ASN A 240 14.35 12.22 13.11
CA ASN A 240 14.32 10.88 12.52
C ASN A 240 14.33 9.71 13.52
N ASN A 241 14.86 9.93 14.72
CA ASN A 241 15.05 8.88 15.72
C ASN A 241 14.33 9.16 17.04
N LYS A 242 13.41 10.13 17.06
CA LYS A 242 12.73 10.53 18.27
C LYS A 242 11.31 11.05 18.00
N VAL A 243 10.34 10.49 18.73
CA VAL A 243 8.95 10.97 18.74
C VAL A 243 8.51 11.13 20.18
N ARG A 244 7.83 12.23 20.51
CA ARG A 244 7.21 12.39 21.83
C ARG A 244 5.70 12.23 21.68
N GLN A 245 5.12 11.29 22.42
CA GLN A 245 3.69 11.06 22.50
C GLN A 245 3.17 11.64 23.81
N PHE A 246 2.20 12.53 23.73
CA PHE A 246 1.68 13.26 24.88
C PHE A 246 0.15 13.21 24.86
N GLN A 247 -0.45 12.87 25.99
CA GLN A 247 -1.88 12.89 26.18
C GLN A 247 -2.24 13.74 27.40
N GLU A 248 -3.23 14.61 27.23
CA GLU A 248 -3.85 15.35 28.32
C GLU A 248 -5.37 15.29 28.21
N GLN A 249 -6.04 15.47 29.34
CA GLN A 249 -7.50 15.52 29.41
C GLN A 249 -7.96 16.66 30.31
N SER A 250 -9.17 17.13 30.05
CA SER A 250 -9.85 18.17 30.80
C SER A 250 -11.25 17.69 31.21
N ALA A 251 -11.61 17.99 32.45
CA ALA A 251 -12.93 17.71 33.03
C ALA A 251 -13.81 18.97 33.15
N ASP A 252 -13.31 20.13 32.71
CA ASP A 252 -13.90 21.45 32.93
C ASP A 252 -13.97 22.28 31.63
N ASP A 253 -14.31 21.63 30.51
CA ASP A 253 -14.45 22.23 29.18
C ASP A 253 -13.18 22.93 28.68
N GLY A 254 -12.02 22.35 28.98
CA GLY A 254 -10.72 22.82 28.52
C GLY A 254 -10.13 23.98 29.31
N LYS A 255 -10.71 24.35 30.46
CA LYS A 255 -10.16 25.40 31.34
C LYS A 255 -8.89 24.94 32.04
N THR A 256 -8.85 23.68 32.50
CA THR A 256 -7.66 23.04 33.06
C THR A 256 -7.38 21.72 32.36
N TRP A 257 -6.10 21.37 32.27
CA TRP A 257 -5.62 20.17 31.59
C TRP A 257 -4.73 19.37 32.53
N GLN A 258 -4.99 18.07 32.60
CA GLN A 258 -4.20 17.10 33.34
C GLN A 258 -3.51 16.17 32.35
N THR A 259 -2.18 16.07 32.46
CA THR A 259 -1.41 15.06 31.72
C THR A 259 -1.81 13.65 32.15
N VAL A 260 -2.18 12.81 31.18
CA VAL A 260 -2.50 11.40 31.39
C VAL A 260 -1.23 10.56 31.20
N TYR A 261 -0.48 10.80 30.13
CA TYR A 261 0.85 10.24 29.93
C TYR A 261 1.70 11.10 29.00
N ASP A 262 3.01 10.96 29.13
CA ASP A 262 4.03 11.69 28.37
C ASP A 262 5.22 10.76 28.11
N PHE A 263 5.31 10.24 26.89
CA PHE A 263 6.27 9.22 26.51
C PHE A 263 7.20 9.71 25.41
N THR A 264 8.46 9.31 25.51
CA THR A 264 9.48 9.54 24.48
C THR A 264 9.85 8.21 23.83
N TYR A 265 9.62 8.12 22.53
CA TYR A 265 9.98 7.01 21.67
C TYR A 265 11.38 7.29 21.12
N VAL A 266 12.33 6.41 21.39
CA VAL A 266 13.69 6.46 20.84
C VAL A 266 13.86 5.28 19.89
N ARG A 267 14.34 5.55 18.67
CA ARG A 267 14.47 4.51 17.64
C ARG A 267 15.36 3.39 18.15
N ARG A 268 14.87 2.16 18.09
CA ARG A 268 15.63 0.98 18.49
C ARG A 268 16.70 0.71 17.43
N ILE A 269 17.95 0.69 17.86
CA ILE A 269 19.06 0.21 17.04
C ILE A 269 19.12 -1.29 17.24
N SER A 270 18.92 -2.07 16.18
CA SER A 270 19.21 -3.50 16.22
C SER A 270 20.70 -3.66 16.51
N LYS A 271 21.04 -4.22 17.67
CA LYS A 271 22.39 -4.75 17.88
C LYS A 271 22.48 -6.02 17.04
N ASN A 272 23.21 -5.92 15.93
CA ASN A 272 23.69 -7.10 15.20
C ASN A 272 24.54 -7.98 16.12
#